data_AF-A0A0S7CWP7-F1
#
_entry.id   AF-A0A0S7CWP7-F1
#
_cell.length_a   1.000
_cell.length_b   1.000
_cell.length_c   1.000
_cell.angle_alpha   90.00
_cell.angle_beta   90.00
_cell.angle_gamma   90.00
#
_symmetry.space_group_name_H-M   'P 1'
#
loop_
_entity.id
_entity.type
_entity.pdbx_description
1 polymer ?
#
loop_
_entity_poly.entity_id
_entity_poly.type
_entity_poly.pdbx_seq_one_letter_code
_entity_poly.pdbx_strand_id
1 'polypeptide(L)'
;MAFAVGGYITAAYWFTSSTSFANPAVTAARTITDTFAGIAPASAPAFILAQLLGGAVGFFLIRALYPRVPALPSSLSAPAPDRKVLS
;
A
#
# COMPACT_ATOMS: atom_id res chain seq x y z
N MET A 1 9.03 5.63 9.18
CA MET A 1 8.17 4.85 8.27
C MET A 1 7.83 5.59 6.99
N ALA A 2 7.36 6.84 7.04
CA ALA A 2 7.02 7.62 5.83
C ALA A 2 8.16 7.69 4.79
N PHE A 3 9.41 7.92 5.20
CA PHE A 3 10.56 7.96 4.29
C PHE A 3 10.84 6.63 3.56
N ALA A 4 10.67 5.49 4.25
CA ALA A 4 10.89 4.18 3.63
C ALA A 4 9.83 3.88 2.57
N VAL A 5 8.56 4.19 2.86
CA VAL A 5 7.45 4.04 1.91
C VAL A 5 7.63 4.98 0.73
N GLY A 6 7.88 6.27 0.98
CA GLY A 6 8.10 7.26 -0.09
C GLY A 6 9.30 6.90 -0.96
N GLY A 7 10.42 6.51 -0.37
CA GLY A 7 11.61 6.07 -1.09
C GLY A 7 11.36 4.84 -1.96
N TYR A 8 10.61 3.84 -1.45
CA TYR A 8 10.23 2.67 -2.23
C TYR A 8 9.37 3.03 -3.44
N ILE A 9 8.34 3.86 -3.25
CA ILE A 9 7.45 4.29 -4.35
C ILE A 9 8.22 5.11 -5.39
N THR A 10 9.08 6.04 -4.97
CA THR A 10 9.94 6.82 -5.88
C THR A 10 10.86 5.89 -6.67
N ALA A 11 11.55 4.96 -6.02
CA ALA A 11 12.44 4.03 -6.70
C ALA A 11 11.67 3.14 -7.69
N ALA A 12 10.52 2.59 -7.28
CA ALA A 12 9.70 1.75 -8.15
C ALA A 12 9.15 2.53 -9.35
N TYR A 13 8.83 3.81 -9.19
CA TYR A 13 8.30 4.65 -10.27
C TYR A 13 9.35 4.94 -11.35
N TRP A 14 10.61 5.17 -10.94
CA TRP A 14 11.72 5.49 -11.86
C TRP A 14 12.46 4.28 -12.43
N PHE A 15 12.59 3.20 -11.64
CA PHE A 15 13.46 2.08 -11.99
C PHE A 15 12.70 0.80 -12.38
N THR A 16 11.37 0.82 -12.39
CA THR A 16 10.57 -0.30 -12.93
C THR A 16 9.70 0.16 -14.08
N SER A 17 9.42 -0.74 -15.02
CA SER A 17 8.56 -0.45 -16.18
C SER A 17 7.10 -0.19 -15.80
N SER A 18 6.72 -0.47 -14.54
CA SER A 18 5.33 -0.44 -14.08
C SER A 18 4.85 0.94 -13.59
N THR A 19 5.73 1.93 -13.41
CA THR A 19 5.40 3.23 -12.79
C THR A 19 4.83 3.13 -11.36
N SER A 20 5.12 2.05 -10.63
CA SER A 20 4.80 1.85 -9.19
C SER A 20 3.31 1.83 -8.81
N PHE A 21 2.49 1.02 -9.47
CA PHE A 21 1.12 0.76 -8.99
C PHE A 21 1.13 -0.14 -7.74
N ALA A 22 0.98 0.49 -6.57
CA ALA A 22 0.90 -0.17 -5.26
C ALA A 22 -0.42 0.13 -4.52
N ASN A 23 -1.43 0.62 -5.26
CA ASN A 23 -2.78 0.86 -4.78
C ASN A 23 -3.82 0.58 -5.90
N PRO A 24 -4.78 -0.35 -5.70
CA PRO A 24 -5.80 -0.66 -6.71
C PRO A 24 -6.65 0.53 -7.14
N ALA A 25 -6.98 1.46 -6.22
CA ALA A 25 -7.74 2.67 -6.54
C ALA A 25 -6.93 3.62 -7.44
N VAL A 26 -5.63 3.76 -7.18
CA VAL A 26 -4.72 4.53 -8.06
C VAL A 26 -4.61 3.86 -9.43
N THR A 27 -4.54 2.53 -9.47
CA THR A 27 -4.50 1.77 -10.73
C THR A 27 -5.75 2.04 -11.58
N ALA A 28 -6.93 2.03 -10.96
CA ALA A 28 -8.18 2.36 -11.64
C ALA A 28 -8.20 3.81 -12.12
N ALA A 29 -7.76 4.78 -11.30
CA ALA A 29 -7.68 6.18 -11.71
C ALA A 29 -6.72 6.42 -12.90
N ARG A 30 -5.75 5.54 -13.12
CA ARG A 30 -4.74 5.67 -14.18
C ARG A 30 -5.20 5.13 -15.52
N THR A 31 -6.34 4.43 -15.57
CA THR A 31 -6.96 3.99 -16.82
C THR A 31 -7.69 5.11 -17.56
N ILE A 32 -7.91 6.25 -16.88
CA ILE A 32 -8.68 7.39 -17.39
C ILE A 32 -7.82 8.65 -17.58
N THR A 33 -6.49 8.52 -17.53
CA THR A 33 -5.54 9.63 -17.67
C THR A 33 -4.52 9.36 -18.75
N ASP A 34 -4.31 10.30 -19.67
CA ASP A 34 -3.24 10.26 -20.67
C ASP A 34 -1.97 10.95 -20.13
N THR A 35 -1.28 10.26 -19.22
CA THR A 35 -0.02 10.73 -18.62
C THR A 35 1.06 9.66 -18.76
N PHE A 36 2.30 9.98 -18.37
CA PHE A 36 3.40 9.00 -18.34
C PHE A 36 3.06 7.71 -17.57
N ALA A 37 2.24 7.81 -16.52
CA ALA A 37 1.78 6.66 -15.74
C ALA A 37 0.37 6.18 -16.15
N GLY A 38 -0.16 6.62 -17.29
CA GLY A 38 -1.44 6.13 -17.82
C GLY A 38 -1.31 4.70 -18.31
N ILE A 39 -2.37 3.90 -18.12
CA ILE A 39 -2.41 2.50 -18.58
C ILE A 39 -3.71 2.21 -19.34
N ALA A 40 -3.68 1.25 -20.27
CA ALA A 40 -4.91 0.80 -20.92
C ALA A 40 -5.87 0.17 -19.89
N PRO A 41 -7.20 0.42 -19.96
CA PRO A 41 -8.17 -0.15 -19.02
C PRO A 41 -8.08 -1.68 -18.89
N ALA A 42 -7.84 -2.38 -20.01
CA ALA A 42 -7.69 -3.84 -20.03
C ALA A 42 -6.46 -4.35 -19.25
N SER A 43 -5.47 -3.49 -18.98
CA SER A 43 -4.27 -3.85 -18.19
C SER A 43 -4.53 -3.81 -16.69
N ALA A 44 -5.55 -3.07 -16.23
CA ALA A 44 -5.78 -2.83 -14.80
C ALA A 44 -5.99 -4.11 -13.96
N PRO A 45 -6.72 -5.15 -14.42
CA PRO A 45 -6.89 -6.37 -13.65
C PRO A 45 -5.56 -7.08 -13.35
N ALA A 46 -4.64 -7.12 -14.32
CA ALA A 46 -3.33 -7.76 -14.13
C ALA A 46 -2.48 -7.01 -13.10
N PHE A 47 -2.47 -5.68 -13.15
CA PHE A 47 -1.78 -4.86 -12.14
C PHE A 47 -2.39 -5.04 -10.76
N ILE A 48 -3.72 -5.05 -10.63
CA ILE A 48 -4.40 -5.24 -9.34
C ILE A 48 -4.07 -6.62 -8.76
N LEU A 49 -4.08 -7.67 -9.60
CA LEU A 49 -3.70 -9.01 -9.16
C LEU A 49 -2.25 -9.04 -8.66
N ALA A 50 -1.31 -8.45 -9.39
CA ALA A 50 0.08 -8.37 -8.96
C ALA A 50 0.25 -7.61 -7.63
N GLN A 51 -0.53 -6.55 -7.40
CA GLN A 51 -0.54 -5.81 -6.14
C GLN A 51 -1.02 -6.67 -4.97
N LEU A 52 -2.11 -7.42 -5.16
CA LEU A 52 -2.65 -8.32 -4.14
C LEU A 52 -1.67 -9.44 -3.81
N LEU A 53 -1.04 -10.03 -4.84
CA LEU A 53 -0.02 -11.06 -4.66
C LEU A 53 1.22 -10.51 -3.94
N GLY A 54 1.72 -9.34 -4.36
CA GLY A 54 2.84 -8.67 -3.70
C GLY A 54 2.54 -8.32 -2.24
N GLY A 55 1.33 -7.83 -1.97
CA GLY A 55 0.85 -7.54 -0.61
C GLY A 55 0.78 -8.81 0.26
N ALA A 56 0.24 -9.90 -0.29
CA ALA A 56 0.19 -11.19 0.41
C ALA A 56 1.60 -11.72 0.72
N VAL A 57 2.50 -11.72 -0.27
CA VAL A 57 3.90 -12.13 -0.09
C VAL A 57 4.59 -11.26 0.97
N GLY A 58 4.43 -9.94 0.90
CA GLY A 58 4.99 -9.02 1.89
C GLY A 58 4.47 -9.29 3.30
N PHE A 59 3.16 -9.54 3.45
CA PHE A 59 2.55 -9.92 4.72
C PHE A 59 3.17 -11.19 5.31
N PHE A 60 3.27 -12.26 4.51
CA PHE A 60 3.84 -13.53 4.98
C PHE A 60 5.34 -13.40 5.29
N LEU A 61 6.10 -12.64 4.50
CA LEU A 61 7.51 -12.37 4.78
C LEU A 61 7.69 -11.63 6.10
N ILE A 62 6.88 -10.60 6.37
CA ILE A 62 6.94 -9.89 7.66
C ILE A 62 6.64 -10.86 8.80
N ARG A 63 5.61 -11.71 8.66
CA ARG A 63 5.23 -12.67 9.70
C ARG A 63 6.32 -13.72 9.96
N ALA A 64 7.02 -14.15 8.92
CA ALA A 64 8.09 -15.13 8.99
C ALA A 64 9.39 -14.54 9.57
N LEU A 65 9.78 -13.34 9.12
CA LEU A 65 11.02 -12.68 9.55
C LEU A 65 10.90 -12.03 10.93
N TYR A 66 9.70 -11.54 11.29
CA TYR A 66 9.41 -10.89 12.56
C TYR A 66 8.28 -11.61 13.31
N PRO A 67 8.53 -12.84 13.81
CA PRO A 67 7.50 -13.68 14.41
C PRO A 67 6.94 -13.12 15.73
N ARG A 68 7.64 -12.19 16.37
CA ARG A 68 7.25 -11.51 17.60
C ARG A 68 7.33 -10.00 17.38
N VAL A 69 6.17 -9.37 17.17
CA VAL A 69 6.06 -7.91 17.26
C VAL A 69 5.68 -7.59 18.70
N PRO A 70 6.52 -6.87 19.47
CA PRO A 70 6.13 -6.44 20.81
C PRO A 70 4.81 -5.66 20.74
N ALA A 71 3.88 -5.97 21.64
CA ALA A 71 2.66 -5.18 21.74
C ALA A 71 3.04 -3.72 21.97
N LEU A 72 2.37 -2.79 21.27
CA LEU A 72 2.55 -1.38 21.52
C LEU A 72 2.25 -1.10 23.00
N PRO A 73 3.11 -0.34 23.71
CA PRO A 73 2.80 0.11 25.05
C PRO A 73 1.40 0.72 25.07
N SER A 74 0.61 0.41 26.09
CA SER A 74 -0.76 0.92 26.24
C SER A 74 -0.84 2.46 26.20
N SER A 75 0.26 3.15 26.50
CA SER A 75 0.41 4.60 26.39
C SER A 75 0.47 5.15 24.96
N LEU A 76 0.73 4.30 23.96
CA LEU A 76 0.73 4.67 22.53
C LEU A 76 -0.53 4.17 21.79
N SER A 77 -1.40 3.43 22.47
CA SER A 77 -2.72 3.09 21.93
C SER A 77 -3.54 4.37 21.81
N ALA A 78 -4.17 4.60 20.65
CA ALA A 78 -5.07 5.73 20.48
C ALA A 78 -6.10 5.76 21.61
N PRO A 79 -6.41 6.94 22.19
CA PRO A 79 -7.41 7.03 23.25
C PRO A 79 -8.73 6.44 22.74
N ALA A 80 -9.37 5.62 23.58
CA ALA A 80 -10.69 5.07 23.27
C ALA A 80 -11.62 6.23 22.90
N PRO A 81 -12.44 6.10 21.83
CA PRO A 81 -13.35 7.17 21.43
C PRO A 81 -14.21 7.55 22.63
N ASP A 82 -14.20 8.85 22.98
CA ASP A 82 -14.92 9.37 24.13
C ASP A 82 -16.42 9.08 23.94
N ARG A 83 -16.96 8.19 24.78
CA ARG A 83 -18.36 7.71 24.72
C ARG A 83 -19.38 8.82 25.00
N LYS A 84 -18.93 10.03 25.35
CA LYS A 84 -19.76 11.17 25.76
C LYS A 84 -20.47 11.92 24.63
N VAL A 85 -20.23 11.59 23.35
CA VAL A 85 -20.86 12.30 22.21
C VAL A 85 -22.25 11.74 21.84
N LEU A 86 -22.78 10.76 22.59
CA LEU A 86 -24.07 10.10 22.32
C LEU A 86 -25.12 10.22 23.45
N SER A 87 -24.93 11.13 24.41
CA SER A 87 -25.92 11.43 25.47
C SER A 87 -26.41 12.86 25.42
#